data_AF-A0A7C5C4J6-F1
#
_entry.id   AF-A0A7C5C4J6-F1
#
_cell.length_a   1.000
_cell.length_b   1.000
_cell.length_c   1.000
_cell.angle_alpha   90.00
_cell.angle_beta   90.00
_cell.angle_gamma   90.00
#
_symmetry.space_group_name_H-M   'P 1'
#
loop_
_entity.id
_entity.type
_entity.pdbx_description
1 polymer ?
#
loop_
_entity_poly.entity_id
_entity_poly.type
_entity_poly.pdbx_seq_one_letter_code
_entity_poly.pdbx_strand_id
1 'polypeptide(L)'
;QSVFAGMSVRDFRTVVKGETLLTLVERGEEALLPTGATTLLVGDRIHVLAHEKDMEKIFSLAGRPLKPLRKIGVVGGGRMGALIVEGLLGKVQRKKSLFSKIITYIQPRSFRNVVVIEKDYNLCKELSGRFPEALILNEDISDEGFVEEEGILDMDLIVTATENQELNMIAALYLKARGVERAVALVSGAGYATIARQLGIDVVVPMKSVVVDSILSHLLGGGIRGVHRIGEGSIEILELEVSASAHIAGKRLDQFPNSAGALVMQVSRGNDSFIPRGDYVFSPRDRIVLIVKKGAEIEIERLFGGPQ
;
A
#
# COMPACT_ATOMS: atom_id res chain seq x y z
N GLN A 1 -19.88 -6.03 10.91
CA GLN A 1 -18.66 -6.52 11.60
C GLN A 1 -17.97 -7.52 10.69
N SER A 2 -16.63 -7.56 10.72
CA SER A 2 -15.84 -8.50 9.90
C SER A 2 -16.10 -9.94 10.36
N VAL A 3 -16.31 -10.86 9.41
CA VAL A 3 -16.44 -12.29 9.73
C VAL A 3 -15.11 -12.92 10.15
N PHE A 4 -13.99 -12.22 9.91
CA PHE A 4 -12.64 -12.73 10.21
C PHE A 4 -12.26 -12.61 11.69
N ALA A 5 -12.97 -11.81 12.49
CA ALA A 5 -12.67 -11.65 13.90
C ALA A 5 -12.90 -12.97 14.66
N GLY A 6 -11.89 -13.42 15.41
CA GLY A 6 -11.90 -14.69 16.13
C GLY A 6 -11.58 -15.92 15.29
N MET A 7 -11.37 -15.76 13.96
CA MET A 7 -10.99 -16.88 13.09
C MET A 7 -9.48 -17.15 13.13
N SER A 8 -9.11 -18.41 12.91
CA SER A 8 -7.72 -18.76 12.59
C SER A 8 -7.35 -18.40 11.15
N VAL A 9 -6.07 -18.17 10.89
CA VAL A 9 -5.57 -17.94 9.52
C VAL A 9 -5.79 -19.16 8.61
N ARG A 10 -5.80 -20.37 9.16
CA ARG A 10 -6.18 -21.58 8.41
C ARG A 10 -7.62 -21.49 7.90
N ASP A 11 -8.54 -21.05 8.75
CA ASP A 11 -9.96 -20.95 8.39
C ASP A 11 -10.24 -19.77 7.45
N PHE A 12 -9.45 -18.69 7.53
CA PHE A 12 -9.52 -17.56 6.59
C PHE A 12 -9.45 -18.03 5.13
N ARG A 13 -8.50 -18.91 4.82
CA ARG A 13 -8.34 -19.47 3.47
C ARG A 13 -9.56 -20.27 3.01
N THR A 14 -10.17 -21.02 3.94
CA THR A 14 -11.38 -21.82 3.67
C THR A 14 -12.61 -20.94 3.43
N VAL A 15 -12.74 -19.81 4.11
CA VAL A 15 -13.88 -18.89 3.95
C VAL A 15 -13.75 -18.07 2.66
N VAL A 16 -12.56 -17.57 2.35
CA VAL A 16 -12.32 -16.82 1.11
C VAL A 16 -12.45 -17.72 -0.13
N LYS A 17 -12.17 -19.03 -0.02
CA LYS A 17 -12.26 -20.01 -1.14
C LYS A 17 -11.56 -19.50 -2.42
N GLY A 18 -10.33 -19.02 -2.27
CA GLY A 18 -9.51 -18.47 -3.34
C GLY A 18 -8.02 -18.74 -3.11
N GLU A 19 -7.19 -18.33 -4.07
CA GLU A 19 -5.74 -18.37 -3.91
C GLU A 19 -5.28 -17.13 -3.15
N THR A 20 -5.32 -17.25 -1.82
CA THR A 20 -4.96 -16.17 -0.90
C THR A 20 -3.94 -16.63 0.14
N LEU A 21 -3.13 -15.68 0.59
CA LEU A 21 -2.17 -15.83 1.67
C LEU A 21 -2.25 -14.61 2.57
N LEU A 22 -2.54 -14.82 3.85
CA LEU A 22 -2.44 -13.78 4.86
C LEU A 22 -0.98 -13.67 5.29
N THR A 23 -0.33 -12.54 4.99
CA THR A 23 1.13 -12.41 5.05
C THR A 23 1.61 -11.71 6.31
N LEU A 24 0.83 -10.78 6.85
CA LEU A 24 1.16 -10.02 8.05
C LEU A 24 -0.09 -9.71 8.85
N VAL A 25 0.05 -9.70 10.18
CA VAL A 25 -0.93 -9.14 11.11
C VAL A 25 -0.24 -8.05 11.92
N GLU A 26 -0.70 -6.80 11.81
CA GLU A 26 -0.29 -5.72 12.71
C GLU A 26 -1.31 -5.62 13.85
N ARG A 27 -0.84 -5.77 15.09
CA ARG A 27 -1.63 -5.71 16.31
C ARG A 27 -1.04 -4.65 17.24
N GLY A 28 -1.65 -3.47 17.26
CA GLY A 28 -1.07 -2.32 17.93
C GLY A 28 0.26 -1.93 17.27
N GLU A 29 1.35 -1.99 18.02
CA GLU A 29 2.71 -1.73 17.52
C GLU A 29 3.46 -2.99 17.08
N GLU A 30 2.89 -4.18 17.30
CA GLU A 30 3.52 -5.45 16.93
C GLU A 30 3.17 -5.88 15.52
N ALA A 31 4.18 -6.35 14.78
CA ALA A 31 4.03 -6.94 13.46
C ALA A 31 4.33 -8.45 13.52
N LEU A 32 3.32 -9.27 13.20
CA LEU A 32 3.35 -10.72 13.35
C LEU A 32 3.31 -11.40 11.98
N LEU A 33 4.29 -12.26 11.71
CA LEU A 33 4.20 -13.24 10.62
C LEU A 33 3.28 -14.38 11.07
N PRO A 34 2.08 -14.51 10.50
CA PRO A 34 1.08 -15.43 10.99
C PRO A 34 1.39 -16.87 10.57
N THR A 35 1.04 -17.81 11.44
CA THR A 35 0.96 -19.23 11.10
C THR A 35 -0.51 -19.61 10.91
N GLY A 36 -0.78 -20.81 10.40
CA GLY A 36 -2.17 -21.28 10.27
C GLY A 36 -2.94 -21.33 11.61
N ALA A 37 -2.25 -21.39 12.75
CA ALA A 37 -2.85 -21.37 14.08
C ALA A 37 -3.07 -19.95 14.64
N THR A 38 -2.48 -18.92 14.02
CA THR A 38 -2.66 -17.53 14.45
C THR A 38 -4.14 -17.16 14.38
N THR A 39 -4.66 -16.58 15.47
CA THR A 39 -6.05 -16.11 15.56
C THR A 39 -6.10 -14.61 15.32
N LEU A 40 -7.00 -14.19 14.44
CA LEU A 40 -7.25 -12.80 14.11
C LEU A 40 -8.16 -12.16 15.16
N LEU A 41 -7.78 -10.98 15.66
CA LEU A 41 -8.50 -10.25 16.68
C LEU A 41 -9.13 -8.97 16.13
N VAL A 42 -10.12 -8.45 16.86
CA VAL A 42 -10.70 -7.13 16.56
C VAL A 42 -9.61 -6.06 16.72
N GLY A 43 -9.47 -5.21 15.70
CA GLY A 43 -8.46 -4.16 15.67
C GLY A 43 -7.18 -4.54 14.93
N ASP A 44 -6.97 -5.82 14.62
CA ASP A 44 -5.86 -6.26 13.78
C ASP A 44 -5.94 -5.63 12.38
N ARG A 45 -4.81 -5.15 11.86
CA ARG A 45 -4.65 -4.86 10.43
C ARG A 45 -4.01 -6.06 9.77
N ILE A 46 -4.70 -6.65 8.81
CA ILE A 46 -4.20 -7.82 8.10
C ILE A 46 -3.72 -7.43 6.71
N HIS A 47 -2.60 -8.01 6.29
CA HIS A 47 -2.09 -7.92 4.94
C HIS A 47 -2.36 -9.23 4.23
N VAL A 48 -2.97 -9.17 3.06
CA VAL A 48 -3.39 -10.34 2.29
C VAL A 48 -2.82 -10.22 0.88
N LEU A 49 -2.10 -11.24 0.45
CA LEU A 49 -1.78 -11.48 -0.94
C LEU A 49 -2.93 -12.31 -1.54
N ALA A 50 -3.52 -11.80 -2.62
CA ALA A 50 -4.64 -12.44 -3.29
C ALA A 50 -4.63 -12.10 -4.78
N HIS A 51 -5.31 -12.92 -5.59
CA HIS A 51 -5.63 -12.53 -6.96
C HIS A 51 -6.63 -11.39 -6.97
N GLU A 52 -6.55 -10.53 -7.99
CA GLU A 52 -7.42 -9.36 -8.16
C GLU A 52 -8.91 -9.71 -8.12
N LYS A 53 -9.30 -10.82 -8.75
CA LYS A 53 -10.68 -11.33 -8.78
C LYS A 53 -11.25 -11.67 -7.39
N ASP A 54 -10.39 -11.94 -6.41
CA ASP A 54 -10.79 -12.36 -5.06
C ASP A 54 -10.92 -11.14 -4.10
N MET A 55 -10.44 -9.95 -4.51
CA MET A 55 -10.40 -8.76 -3.66
C MET A 55 -11.80 -8.31 -3.21
N GLU A 56 -12.75 -8.19 -4.12
CA GLU A 56 -14.12 -7.76 -3.80
C GLU A 56 -14.77 -8.65 -2.74
N LYS A 57 -14.57 -9.97 -2.87
CA LYS A 57 -15.05 -10.96 -1.90
C LYS A 57 -14.37 -10.79 -0.53
N ILE A 58 -13.06 -10.62 -0.49
CA ILE A 58 -12.31 -10.42 0.76
C ILE A 58 -12.82 -9.18 1.51
N PHE A 59 -12.99 -8.05 0.79
CA PHE A 59 -13.49 -6.80 1.35
C PHE A 59 -14.95 -6.93 1.84
N SER A 60 -15.79 -7.62 1.08
CA SER A 60 -17.17 -7.90 1.48
C SER A 60 -17.23 -8.73 2.78
N LEU A 61 -16.43 -9.80 2.89
CA LEU A 61 -16.31 -10.64 4.09
C LEU A 61 -15.73 -9.87 5.28
N ALA A 62 -14.81 -8.94 5.03
CA ALA A 62 -14.29 -8.02 6.06
C ALA A 62 -15.37 -7.03 6.58
N GLY A 63 -16.57 -7.03 5.98
CA GLY A 63 -17.66 -6.12 6.34
C GLY A 63 -17.44 -4.70 5.82
N ARG A 64 -16.54 -4.52 4.84
CA ARG A 64 -16.20 -3.24 4.21
C ARG A 64 -16.10 -3.43 2.70
N PRO A 65 -17.24 -3.63 2.00
CA PRO A 65 -17.23 -3.81 0.55
C PRO A 65 -16.52 -2.63 -0.12
N LEU A 66 -15.80 -2.91 -1.21
CA LEU A 66 -15.10 -1.88 -1.96
C LEU A 66 -16.12 -0.88 -2.52
N LYS A 67 -16.07 0.36 -2.05
CA LYS A 67 -16.84 1.45 -2.62
C LYS A 67 -16.03 2.18 -3.69
N PRO A 68 -16.58 2.37 -4.90
CA PRO A 68 -15.95 3.16 -5.94
C PRO A 68 -15.68 4.60 -5.45
N LEU A 69 -14.48 5.13 -5.70
CA LEU A 69 -14.11 6.52 -5.45
C LEU A 69 -14.52 7.37 -6.67
N ARG A 70 -15.58 8.17 -6.56
CA ARG A 70 -16.13 8.99 -7.65
C ARG A 70 -15.72 10.44 -7.53
N LYS A 71 -15.85 11.04 -6.35
CA LYS A 71 -15.46 12.43 -6.06
C LYS A 71 -14.19 12.42 -5.21
N ILE A 72 -13.09 12.96 -5.74
CA ILE A 72 -11.79 13.00 -5.07
C ILE A 72 -11.31 14.43 -5.01
N GLY A 73 -11.11 14.95 -3.80
CA GLY A 73 -10.49 16.25 -3.57
C GLY A 73 -8.99 16.14 -3.29
N VAL A 74 -8.20 17.03 -3.87
CA VAL A 74 -6.75 17.15 -3.65
C VAL A 74 -6.47 18.56 -3.12
N VAL A 75 -6.01 18.65 -1.88
CA VAL A 75 -5.63 19.92 -1.25
C VAL A 75 -4.14 20.16 -1.46
N GLY A 76 -3.81 21.33 -2.00
CA GLY A 76 -2.46 21.70 -2.42
C GLY A 76 -2.18 21.24 -3.84
N GLY A 77 -2.01 22.20 -4.73
CA GLY A 77 -1.74 22.05 -6.17
C GLY A 77 -0.26 22.09 -6.53
N GLY A 78 0.64 22.12 -5.54
CA GLY A 78 2.09 22.08 -5.75
C GLY A 78 2.57 20.79 -6.43
N ARG A 79 3.88 20.54 -6.43
CA ARG A 79 4.49 19.40 -7.18
C ARG A 79 3.81 18.06 -6.88
N MET A 80 3.55 17.76 -5.61
CA MET A 80 2.92 16.49 -5.21
C MET A 80 1.44 16.45 -5.59
N GLY A 81 0.69 17.52 -5.34
CA GLY A 81 -0.71 17.64 -5.76
C GLY A 81 -0.89 17.42 -7.25
N ALA A 82 -0.08 18.09 -8.07
CA ALA A 82 -0.10 17.93 -9.53
C ALA A 82 0.21 16.49 -9.97
N LEU A 83 1.17 15.81 -9.33
CA LEU A 83 1.47 14.39 -9.61
C LEU A 83 0.32 13.46 -9.23
N ILE A 84 -0.37 13.74 -8.12
CA ILE A 84 -1.55 12.99 -7.68
C ILE A 84 -2.67 13.17 -8.70
N VAL A 85 -2.98 14.42 -9.09
CA VAL A 85 -4.00 14.74 -10.09
C VAL A 85 -3.69 14.06 -11.42
N GLU A 86 -2.45 14.14 -11.90
CA GLU A 86 -2.01 13.49 -13.14
C GLU A 86 -2.21 11.96 -13.09
N GLY A 87 -1.91 11.34 -11.95
CA GLY A 87 -2.13 9.92 -11.69
C GLY A 87 -3.62 9.55 -11.67
N LEU A 88 -4.45 10.36 -11.02
CA LEU A 88 -5.89 10.15 -10.91
C LEU A 88 -6.60 10.27 -12.27
N LEU A 89 -6.18 11.24 -13.09
CA LEU A 89 -6.67 11.47 -14.46
C LEU A 89 -6.06 10.49 -15.48
N GLY A 90 -5.05 9.70 -15.08
CA GLY A 90 -4.44 8.68 -15.94
C GLY A 90 -3.52 9.24 -17.03
N LYS A 91 -3.03 10.48 -16.88
CA LYS A 91 -2.08 11.12 -17.81
C LYS A 91 -0.63 10.66 -17.61
N VAL A 92 -0.34 9.92 -16.53
CA VAL A 92 0.98 9.34 -16.27
C VAL A 92 1.33 8.26 -17.30
N GLN A 93 2.11 8.64 -18.32
CA GLN A 93 2.81 7.73 -19.21
C GLN A 93 4.00 7.09 -18.46
N ARG A 94 3.77 6.07 -17.64
CA ARG A 94 4.86 5.20 -17.16
C ARG A 94 4.57 3.75 -17.50
N LYS A 95 5.64 3.04 -17.93
CA LYS A 95 5.71 1.59 -18.11
C LYS A 95 4.86 0.92 -17.04
N LYS A 96 3.90 0.09 -17.47
CA LYS A 96 2.91 -0.63 -16.66
C LYS A 96 3.58 -1.34 -15.47
N SER A 97 3.77 -0.65 -14.36
CA SER A 97 4.11 -1.26 -13.08
C SER A 97 2.87 -1.97 -12.55
N LEU A 98 3.05 -3.11 -11.87
CA LEU A 98 1.96 -3.90 -11.28
C LEU A 98 1.04 -3.05 -10.39
N PHE A 99 1.60 -2.04 -9.70
CA PHE A 99 0.85 -1.11 -8.84
C PHE A 99 -0.06 -0.14 -9.61
N SER A 100 0.28 0.26 -10.83
CA SER A 100 -0.56 1.18 -11.62
C SER A 100 -1.78 0.48 -12.23
N LYS A 101 -1.74 -0.85 -12.37
CA LYS A 101 -2.91 -1.65 -12.79
C LYS A 101 -3.96 -1.74 -11.69
N ILE A 102 -3.56 -1.96 -10.43
CA ILE A 102 -4.48 -2.14 -9.29
C ILE A 102 -5.35 -0.89 -9.05
N ILE A 103 -4.78 0.31 -9.10
CA ILE A 103 -5.52 1.58 -8.93
C ILE A 103 -6.43 1.88 -10.15
N THR A 104 -6.09 1.30 -11.31
CA THR A 104 -6.80 1.51 -12.58
C THR A 104 -7.96 0.53 -12.78
N TYR A 105 -7.87 -0.70 -12.28
CA TYR A 105 -8.82 -1.76 -12.59
C TYR A 105 -10.07 -1.71 -11.70
N ILE A 106 -9.96 -1.13 -10.50
CA ILE A 106 -11.09 -1.04 -9.55
C ILE A 106 -12.19 -0.07 -10.05
N GLN A 107 -11.89 0.82 -11.02
CA GLN A 107 -12.91 1.69 -11.61
C GLN A 107 -12.59 2.09 -13.05
N PRO A 108 -13.59 2.13 -13.95
CA PRO A 108 -13.48 2.83 -15.22
C PRO A 108 -13.02 4.27 -14.98
N ARG A 109 -11.94 4.68 -15.64
CA ARG A 109 -11.35 6.04 -15.56
C ARG A 109 -12.32 7.17 -15.92
N SER A 110 -13.42 6.83 -16.60
CA SER A 110 -14.35 7.76 -17.25
C SER A 110 -15.29 8.55 -16.32
N PHE A 111 -15.19 8.43 -14.98
CA PHE A 111 -16.15 9.05 -14.05
C PHE A 111 -15.57 9.58 -12.73
N ARG A 112 -14.25 9.85 -12.65
CA ARG A 112 -13.70 10.49 -11.45
C ARG A 112 -13.82 12.00 -11.59
N ASN A 113 -14.60 12.62 -10.70
CA ASN A 113 -14.61 14.06 -10.52
C ASN A 113 -13.45 14.43 -9.59
N VAL A 114 -12.42 15.05 -10.15
CA VAL A 114 -11.24 15.50 -9.41
C VAL A 114 -11.39 16.99 -9.14
N VAL A 115 -11.35 17.35 -7.86
CA VAL A 115 -11.33 18.74 -7.40
C VAL A 115 -9.98 19.05 -6.80
N VAL A 116 -9.36 20.15 -7.18
CA VAL A 116 -8.09 20.63 -6.62
C VAL A 116 -8.37 21.91 -5.85
N ILE A 117 -7.93 21.96 -4.59
CA ILE A 117 -8.06 23.13 -3.72
C ILE A 117 -6.66 23.72 -3.56
N GLU A 118 -6.46 24.94 -4.04
CA GLU A 118 -5.17 25.62 -4.00
C GLU A 118 -5.35 27.12 -3.72
N LYS A 119 -4.59 27.68 -2.77
CA LYS A 119 -4.72 29.07 -2.38
C LYS A 119 -3.96 30.04 -3.29
N ASP A 120 -2.88 29.59 -3.94
CA ASP A 120 -2.12 30.42 -4.87
C ASP A 120 -2.86 30.53 -6.20
N TYR A 121 -3.34 31.73 -6.50
CA TYR A 121 -4.07 32.02 -7.73
C TYR A 121 -3.27 31.76 -9.01
N ASN A 122 -1.97 32.05 -9.02
CA ASN A 122 -1.13 31.82 -10.20
C ASN A 122 -0.97 30.32 -10.45
N LEU A 123 -0.80 29.55 -9.39
CA LEU A 123 -0.75 28.09 -9.47
C LEU A 123 -2.11 27.51 -9.91
N CYS A 124 -3.22 28.05 -9.42
CA CYS A 124 -4.57 27.66 -9.90
C CYS A 124 -4.72 27.87 -11.41
N LYS A 125 -4.23 29.00 -11.92
CA LYS A 125 -4.25 29.32 -13.35
C LYS A 125 -3.42 28.32 -14.17
N GLU A 126 -2.22 27.96 -13.69
CA GLU A 126 -1.39 26.93 -14.32
C GLU A 126 -2.09 25.57 -14.33
N LEU A 127 -2.63 25.15 -13.19
CA LEU A 127 -3.31 23.87 -13.02
C LEU A 127 -4.57 23.77 -13.89
N SER A 128 -5.34 24.86 -14.00
CA SER A 128 -6.53 24.91 -14.87
C SER A 128 -6.17 24.71 -16.34
N GLY A 129 -5.03 25.26 -16.78
CA GLY A 129 -4.52 25.02 -18.13
C GLY A 129 -3.99 23.59 -18.32
N ARG A 130 -3.34 23.01 -17.30
CA ARG A 130 -2.72 21.68 -17.35
C ARG A 130 -3.74 20.54 -17.22
N PHE A 131 -4.79 20.74 -16.41
CA PHE A 131 -5.78 19.73 -16.04
C PHE A 131 -7.21 20.25 -16.33
N PRO A 132 -7.59 20.47 -17.60
CA PRO A 132 -8.92 20.97 -17.95
C PRO A 132 -10.07 20.04 -17.55
N GLU A 133 -9.78 18.78 -17.20
CA GLU A 133 -10.76 17.80 -16.72
C GLU A 133 -10.97 17.83 -15.20
N ALA A 134 -10.18 18.62 -14.45
CA ALA A 134 -10.32 18.80 -13.01
C ALA A 134 -10.91 20.17 -12.69
N LEU A 135 -11.74 20.23 -11.65
CA LEU A 135 -12.21 21.51 -11.10
C LEU A 135 -11.11 22.08 -10.21
N ILE A 136 -10.65 23.30 -10.50
CA ILE A 136 -9.65 23.98 -9.69
C ILE A 136 -10.34 25.09 -8.89
N LEU A 137 -10.32 24.96 -7.57
CA LEU A 137 -10.86 25.93 -6.62
C LEU A 137 -9.71 26.75 -6.04
N ASN A 138 -9.81 28.07 -6.17
CA ASN A 138 -8.82 28.98 -5.58
C ASN A 138 -9.20 29.32 -4.14
N GLU A 139 -9.00 28.36 -3.24
CA GLU A 139 -9.44 28.45 -1.85
C GLU A 139 -8.32 28.06 -0.88
N ASP A 140 -8.36 28.61 0.34
CA ASP A 140 -7.48 28.19 1.43
C ASP A 140 -8.19 27.16 2.31
N ILE A 141 -7.65 25.95 2.40
CA ILE A 141 -8.21 24.85 3.20
C ILE A 141 -8.36 25.17 4.69
N SER A 142 -7.66 26.20 5.19
CA SER A 142 -7.80 26.67 6.57
C SER A 142 -9.01 27.58 6.79
N ASP A 143 -9.67 28.04 5.72
CA ASP A 143 -10.93 28.77 5.81
C ASP A 143 -12.09 27.78 6.00
N GLU A 144 -12.91 28.00 7.03
CA GLU A 144 -14.01 27.10 7.37
C GLU A 144 -15.21 27.27 6.42
N GLY A 145 -15.38 28.46 5.81
CA GLY A 145 -16.58 28.80 5.05
C GLY A 145 -16.74 27.99 3.77
N PHE A 146 -15.67 27.87 2.97
CA PHE A 146 -15.76 27.26 1.64
C PHE A 146 -15.99 25.73 1.69
N VAL A 147 -15.63 25.07 2.79
CA VAL A 147 -15.76 23.60 2.91
C VAL A 147 -17.22 23.16 2.79
N GLU A 148 -18.15 23.97 3.29
CA GLU A 148 -19.59 23.74 3.18
C GLU A 148 -20.15 24.22 1.84
N GLU A 149 -19.72 25.39 1.38
CA GLU A 149 -20.23 26.04 0.16
C GLU A 149 -19.86 25.27 -1.12
N GLU A 150 -18.64 24.72 -1.19
CA GLU A 150 -18.10 24.04 -2.38
C GLU A 150 -18.36 22.52 -2.40
N GLY A 151 -19.18 22.01 -1.47
CA GLY A 151 -19.55 20.60 -1.43
C GLY A 151 -18.36 19.66 -1.16
N ILE A 152 -17.34 20.13 -0.43
CA ILE A 152 -16.15 19.33 -0.09
C ILE A 152 -16.52 18.13 0.78
N LEU A 153 -17.57 18.25 1.59
CA LEU A 153 -18.07 17.16 2.44
C LEU A 153 -18.66 15.99 1.64
N ASP A 154 -19.02 16.20 0.36
CA ASP A 154 -19.52 15.14 -0.54
C ASP A 154 -18.38 14.29 -1.14
N MET A 155 -17.11 14.60 -0.84
CA MET A 155 -15.98 13.87 -1.41
C MET A 155 -15.90 12.45 -0.82
N ASP A 156 -15.69 11.46 -1.67
CA ASP A 156 -15.45 10.07 -1.24
C ASP A 156 -14.05 9.90 -0.63
N LEU A 157 -13.13 10.78 -1.03
CA LEU A 157 -11.75 10.84 -0.59
C LEU A 157 -11.21 12.26 -0.65
N ILE A 158 -10.55 12.71 0.42
CA ILE A 158 -9.67 13.88 0.38
C ILE A 158 -8.20 13.47 0.50
N VAL A 159 -7.34 14.08 -0.31
CA VAL A 159 -5.88 13.94 -0.24
C VAL A 159 -5.26 15.29 0.09
N THR A 160 -4.66 15.44 1.26
CA THR A 160 -3.97 16.67 1.65
C THR A 160 -2.48 16.59 1.37
N ALA A 161 -2.03 17.34 0.38
CA ALA A 161 -0.72 17.25 -0.25
C ALA A 161 -0.01 18.62 -0.37
N THR A 162 -0.27 19.51 0.57
CA THR A 162 0.44 20.81 0.67
C THR A 162 1.88 20.60 1.16
N GLU A 163 2.71 21.64 1.06
CA GLU A 163 4.07 21.64 1.62
C GLU A 163 4.09 21.71 3.16
N ASN A 164 2.96 22.07 3.78
CA ASN A 164 2.80 22.12 5.24
C ASN A 164 2.18 20.82 5.73
N GLN A 165 3.00 19.97 6.36
CA GLN A 165 2.55 18.66 6.84
C GLN A 165 1.56 18.76 8.02
N GLU A 166 1.70 19.79 8.87
CA GLU A 166 0.80 20.03 9.99
C GLU A 166 -0.59 20.41 9.47
N LEU A 167 -0.65 21.27 8.45
CA LEU A 167 -1.87 21.61 7.73
C LEU A 167 -2.49 20.38 7.08
N ASN A 168 -1.69 19.51 6.46
CA ASN A 168 -2.19 18.26 5.87
C ASN A 168 -2.86 17.38 6.93
N MET A 169 -2.24 17.20 8.09
CA MET A 169 -2.81 16.42 9.18
C MET A 169 -4.09 17.04 9.73
N ILE A 170 -4.07 18.35 10.03
CA ILE A 170 -5.23 19.06 10.61
C ILE A 170 -6.40 19.09 9.63
N ALA A 171 -6.16 19.44 8.36
CA ALA A 171 -7.21 19.49 7.34
C ALA A 171 -7.84 18.11 7.10
N ALA A 172 -7.03 17.05 7.03
CA ALA A 172 -7.52 15.68 6.87
C ALA A 172 -8.41 15.25 8.05
N LEU A 173 -7.99 15.58 9.28
CA LEU A 173 -8.78 15.30 10.50
C LEU A 173 -10.08 16.10 10.53
N TYR A 174 -10.00 17.40 10.23
CA TYR A 174 -11.15 18.29 10.19
C TYR A 174 -12.21 17.80 9.20
N LEU A 175 -11.83 17.56 7.95
CA LEU A 175 -12.74 17.09 6.91
C LEU A 175 -13.37 15.73 7.24
N LYS A 176 -12.58 14.83 7.84
CA LYS A 176 -13.08 13.54 8.30
C LYS A 176 -14.10 13.69 9.44
N ALA A 177 -13.81 14.56 10.41
CA ALA A 177 -14.75 14.86 11.50
C ALA A 177 -16.05 15.49 10.99
N ARG A 178 -16.00 16.20 9.85
CA ARG A 178 -17.15 16.81 9.18
C ARG A 178 -17.91 15.87 8.23
N GLY A 179 -17.42 14.64 8.00
CA GLY A 179 -18.18 13.61 7.28
C GLY A 179 -17.55 13.06 6.00
N VAL A 180 -16.39 13.56 5.56
CA VAL A 180 -15.67 12.97 4.42
C VAL A 180 -15.30 11.51 4.76
N GLU A 181 -15.66 10.57 3.87
CA GLU A 181 -15.59 9.14 4.17
C GLU A 181 -14.15 8.66 4.43
N ARG A 182 -13.19 9.19 3.66
CA ARG A 182 -11.77 8.79 3.71
C ARG A 182 -10.85 9.99 3.57
N ALA A 183 -9.77 10.01 4.36
CA ALA A 183 -8.73 11.03 4.26
C ALA A 183 -7.32 10.43 4.13
N VAL A 184 -6.54 10.98 3.21
CA VAL A 184 -5.11 10.71 3.03
C VAL A 184 -4.32 11.97 3.37
N ALA A 185 -3.32 11.85 4.23
CA ALA A 185 -2.39 12.96 4.52
C ALA A 185 -0.95 12.64 4.12
N LEU A 186 -0.30 13.58 3.41
CA LEU A 186 1.12 13.52 3.15
C LEU A 186 1.88 14.18 4.31
N VAL A 187 2.86 13.46 4.84
CA VAL A 187 3.72 13.92 5.94
C VAL A 187 5.19 13.71 5.57
N SER A 188 6.11 14.41 6.25
CA SER A 188 7.52 14.34 5.88
C SER A 188 8.15 12.98 6.20
N GLY A 189 7.78 12.31 7.30
CA GLY A 189 8.46 11.10 7.76
C GLY A 189 7.64 10.22 8.70
N ALA A 190 8.23 9.10 9.12
CA ALA A 190 7.55 8.04 9.85
C ALA A 190 6.95 8.47 11.19
N GLY A 191 7.65 9.30 11.99
CA GLY A 191 7.13 9.75 13.30
C GLY A 191 5.80 10.50 13.20
N TYR A 192 5.66 11.41 12.22
CA TYR A 192 4.38 12.07 11.94
C TYR A 192 3.33 11.09 11.44
N ALA A 193 3.73 10.07 10.67
CA ALA A 193 2.80 9.06 10.19
C ALA A 193 2.19 8.24 11.34
N THR A 194 2.96 7.93 12.38
CA THR A 194 2.48 7.23 13.57
C THR A 194 1.44 8.06 14.32
N ILE A 195 1.75 9.34 14.60
CA ILE A 195 0.82 10.26 15.27
C ILE A 195 -0.45 10.46 14.45
N ALA A 196 -0.32 10.76 13.16
CA ALA A 196 -1.44 10.98 12.26
C ALA A 196 -2.42 9.79 12.19
N ARG A 197 -1.89 8.56 12.19
CA ARG A 197 -2.73 7.34 12.22
C ARG A 197 -3.45 7.18 13.56
N GLN A 198 -2.78 7.48 14.67
CA GLN A 198 -3.40 7.42 16.01
C GLN A 198 -4.53 8.44 16.16
N LEU A 199 -4.40 9.62 15.54
CA LEU A 199 -5.45 10.64 15.49
C LEU A 199 -6.64 10.24 14.61
N GLY A 200 -6.54 9.16 13.84
CA GLY A 200 -7.65 8.60 13.06
C GLY A 200 -7.65 8.94 11.57
N ILE A 201 -6.56 9.48 11.02
CA ILE A 201 -6.41 9.62 9.56
C ILE A 201 -6.31 8.21 8.93
N ASP A 202 -7.09 7.94 7.87
CA ASP A 202 -7.19 6.59 7.29
C ASP A 202 -5.87 6.12 6.69
N VAL A 203 -5.21 7.00 5.94
CA VAL A 203 -3.98 6.70 5.24
C VAL A 203 -3.01 7.86 5.41
N VAL A 204 -1.77 7.53 5.75
CA VAL A 204 -0.72 8.54 5.92
C VAL A 204 0.49 8.12 5.10
N VAL A 205 0.97 9.04 4.25
CA VAL A 205 2.07 8.82 3.31
C VAL A 205 3.31 9.57 3.79
N PRO A 206 4.30 8.87 4.40
CA PRO A 206 5.56 9.48 4.82
C PRO A 206 6.53 9.62 3.63
N MET A 207 6.60 10.81 3.06
CA MET A 207 7.30 11.08 1.81
C MET A 207 8.80 10.71 1.84
N LYS A 208 9.53 11.09 2.89
CA LYS A 208 10.98 10.78 2.99
C LYS A 208 11.22 9.28 3.12
N SER A 209 10.36 8.55 3.84
CA SER A 209 10.49 7.10 4.00
C SER A 209 10.33 6.38 2.65
N VAL A 210 9.36 6.79 1.83
CA VAL A 210 9.15 6.22 0.49
C VAL A 210 10.39 6.42 -0.40
N VAL A 211 11.02 7.60 -0.34
CA VAL A 211 12.24 7.89 -1.11
C VAL A 211 13.42 7.06 -0.61
N VAL A 212 13.61 6.96 0.71
CA VAL A 212 14.67 6.16 1.32
C VAL A 212 14.54 4.69 0.91
N ASP A 213 13.34 4.11 0.99
CA ASP A 213 13.11 2.72 0.59
C ASP A 213 13.40 2.51 -0.91
N SER A 214 13.01 3.47 -1.76
CA SER A 214 13.35 3.43 -3.19
C SER A 214 14.86 3.49 -3.43
N ILE A 215 15.63 4.28 -2.68
CA ILE A 215 17.10 4.34 -2.83
C ILE A 215 17.73 3.04 -2.33
N LEU A 216 17.33 2.56 -1.15
CA LEU A 216 17.89 1.34 -0.57
C LEU A 216 17.65 0.11 -1.43
N SER A 217 16.51 0.04 -2.13
CA SER A 217 16.23 -1.05 -3.09
C SER A 217 17.28 -1.15 -4.22
N HIS A 218 18.00 -0.06 -4.52
CA HIS A 218 19.08 -0.05 -5.51
C HIS A 218 20.47 -0.29 -4.91
N LEU A 219 20.62 -0.19 -3.58
CA LEU A 219 21.91 -0.32 -2.88
C LEU A 219 22.12 -1.71 -2.28
N LEU A 220 21.04 -2.45 -1.99
CA LEU A 220 21.14 -3.79 -1.46
C LEU A 220 21.70 -4.73 -2.55
N GLY A 221 22.82 -5.38 -2.22
CA GLY A 221 23.43 -6.43 -3.05
C GLY A 221 22.63 -7.74 -2.98
N GLY A 222 23.28 -8.89 -3.13
CA GLY A 222 22.62 -10.15 -2.74
C GLY A 222 21.56 -10.71 -3.72
N GLY A 223 21.37 -10.10 -4.91
CA GLY A 223 20.31 -10.51 -5.85
C GLY A 223 18.94 -9.97 -5.45
N ILE A 224 18.90 -9.11 -4.43
CA ILE A 224 17.74 -8.35 -3.99
C ILE A 224 17.43 -7.29 -5.05
N ARG A 225 16.21 -7.31 -5.57
CA ARG A 225 15.72 -6.40 -6.63
C ARG A 225 14.75 -5.34 -6.12
N GLY A 226 14.23 -5.50 -4.91
CA GLY A 226 13.24 -4.61 -4.33
C GLY A 226 13.13 -4.81 -2.84
N VAL A 227 12.99 -3.69 -2.10
CA VAL A 227 12.69 -3.68 -0.67
C VAL A 227 11.54 -2.74 -0.39
N HIS A 228 10.54 -3.24 0.34
CA HIS A 228 9.44 -2.44 0.84
C HIS A 228 9.27 -2.65 2.34
N ARG A 229 9.22 -1.57 3.11
CA ARG A 229 9.07 -1.64 4.57
C ARG A 229 7.62 -1.47 5.00
N ILE A 230 7.20 -2.31 5.96
CA ILE A 230 5.87 -2.30 6.58
C ILE A 230 6.05 -2.20 8.10
N GLY A 231 5.07 -1.62 8.81
CA GLY A 231 5.06 -1.54 10.28
C GLY A 231 6.32 -0.88 10.86
N GLU A 232 6.55 0.41 10.55
CA GLU A 232 7.74 1.18 10.96
C GLU A 232 9.10 0.56 10.55
N GLY A 233 9.11 -0.36 9.59
CA GLY A 233 10.32 -1.05 9.13
C GLY A 233 10.72 -2.24 10.01
N SER A 234 9.81 -2.73 10.85
CA SER A 234 9.96 -4.03 11.54
C SER A 234 9.84 -5.22 10.59
N ILE A 235 9.20 -5.01 9.44
CA ILE A 235 8.97 -6.00 8.39
C ILE A 235 9.45 -5.43 7.05
N GLU A 236 10.15 -6.26 6.28
CA GLU A 236 10.61 -5.94 4.94
C GLU A 236 10.05 -6.95 3.94
N ILE A 237 9.65 -6.51 2.76
CA ILE A 237 9.36 -7.37 1.60
C ILE A 237 10.58 -7.37 0.72
N LEU A 238 11.17 -8.54 0.48
CA LEU A 238 12.34 -8.73 -0.38
C LEU A 238 11.92 -9.43 -1.67
N GLU A 239 12.32 -8.89 -2.82
CA GLU A 239 12.28 -9.61 -4.10
C GLU A 239 13.68 -10.11 -4.44
N LEU A 240 13.86 -11.40 -4.66
CA LEU A 240 15.16 -11.99 -5.00
C LEU A 240 15.06 -13.05 -6.10
N GLU A 241 16.19 -13.34 -6.73
CA GLU A 241 16.31 -14.43 -7.71
C GLU A 241 17.15 -15.58 -7.12
N VAL A 242 16.64 -16.81 -7.18
CA VAL A 242 17.36 -17.99 -6.68
C VAL A 242 18.61 -18.20 -7.54
N SER A 243 19.79 -18.07 -6.93
CA SER A 243 21.05 -18.32 -7.63
C SER A 243 21.26 -19.81 -7.93
N ALA A 244 22.13 -20.13 -8.89
CA ALA A 244 22.48 -21.53 -9.17
C ALA A 244 23.23 -22.20 -8.02
N SER A 245 23.91 -21.42 -7.17
CA SER A 245 24.63 -21.87 -5.98
C SER A 245 23.82 -21.76 -4.69
N ALA A 246 22.52 -21.45 -4.77
CA ALA A 246 21.66 -21.25 -3.62
C ALA A 246 21.51 -22.54 -2.79
N HIS A 247 21.67 -22.43 -1.47
CA HIS A 247 21.47 -23.56 -0.55
C HIS A 247 20.03 -24.09 -0.53
N ILE A 248 19.07 -23.26 -0.95
CA ILE A 248 17.65 -23.60 -1.02
C ILE A 248 17.26 -24.27 -2.35
N ALA A 249 18.09 -24.18 -3.40
CA ALA A 249 17.78 -24.78 -4.70
C ALA A 249 17.64 -26.31 -4.56
N GLY A 250 16.56 -26.86 -5.13
CA GLY A 250 16.22 -28.29 -5.05
C GLY A 250 15.53 -28.71 -3.75
N LYS A 251 15.36 -27.83 -2.76
CA LYS A 251 14.63 -28.12 -1.52
C LYS A 251 13.15 -27.80 -1.65
N ARG A 252 12.32 -28.45 -0.82
CA ARG A 252 10.88 -28.18 -0.74
C ARG A 252 10.59 -26.99 0.17
N LEU A 253 9.50 -26.27 -0.08
CA LEU A 253 9.09 -25.12 0.74
C LEU A 253 8.78 -25.53 2.18
N ASP A 254 8.26 -26.74 2.43
CA ASP A 254 8.06 -27.26 3.79
C ASP A 254 9.37 -27.55 4.56
N GLN A 255 10.52 -27.52 3.88
CA GLN A 255 11.86 -27.58 4.47
C GLN A 255 12.46 -26.18 4.67
N PHE A 256 11.74 -25.13 4.30
CA PHE A 256 12.20 -23.75 4.52
C PHE A 256 12.27 -23.49 6.03
N PRO A 257 13.42 -23.02 6.54
CA PRO A 257 13.64 -22.93 7.98
C PRO A 257 12.75 -21.83 8.59
N ASN A 258 11.89 -22.22 9.54
CA ASN A 258 11.09 -21.26 10.31
C ASN A 258 11.96 -20.23 11.08
N SER A 259 13.21 -20.59 11.39
CA SER A 259 14.18 -19.69 12.03
C SER A 259 14.55 -18.48 11.18
N ALA A 260 14.40 -18.58 9.84
CA ALA A 260 14.72 -17.49 8.93
C ALA A 260 13.82 -16.27 9.08
N GLY A 261 12.81 -16.31 9.96
CA GLY A 261 11.97 -15.15 10.25
C GLY A 261 11.27 -14.61 9.01
N ALA A 262 10.97 -15.48 8.05
CA ALA A 262 10.50 -15.12 6.73
C ALA A 262 9.36 -16.02 6.25
N LEU A 263 8.51 -15.47 5.40
CA LEU A 263 7.42 -16.17 4.74
C LEU A 263 7.54 -15.94 3.22
N VAL A 264 7.56 -17.03 2.46
CA VAL A 264 7.52 -16.98 1.00
C VAL A 264 6.11 -16.63 0.55
N MET A 265 5.97 -15.48 -0.11
CA MET A 265 4.69 -14.95 -0.56
C MET A 265 4.33 -15.45 -1.95
N GLN A 266 5.28 -15.36 -2.87
CA GLN A 266 5.04 -15.58 -4.29
C GLN A 266 6.30 -16.12 -4.94
N VAL A 267 6.12 -17.00 -5.92
CA VAL A 267 7.18 -17.46 -6.79
C VAL A 267 6.80 -17.21 -8.23
N SER A 268 7.74 -16.71 -9.01
CA SER A 268 7.62 -16.57 -10.46
C SER A 268 8.66 -17.41 -11.18
N ARG A 269 8.19 -18.26 -12.10
CA ARG A 269 9.02 -19.09 -12.97
C ARG A 269 8.63 -18.84 -14.42
N GLY A 270 9.53 -18.20 -15.18
CA GLY A 270 9.22 -17.73 -16.53
C GLY A 270 8.11 -16.67 -16.49
N ASN A 271 6.96 -16.95 -17.11
CA ASN A 271 5.79 -16.06 -17.13
C ASN A 271 4.74 -16.42 -16.07
N ASP A 272 4.88 -17.56 -15.41
CA ASP A 272 3.93 -18.01 -14.40
C ASP A 272 4.30 -17.44 -13.04
N SER A 273 3.28 -17.00 -12.30
CA SER A 273 3.46 -16.44 -10.96
C SER A 273 2.33 -16.90 -10.05
N PHE A 274 2.66 -17.45 -8.89
CA PHE A 274 1.71 -18.11 -8.01
C PHE A 274 2.16 -18.09 -6.55
N ILE A 275 1.22 -18.35 -5.64
CA ILE A 275 1.49 -18.56 -4.21
C ILE A 275 1.95 -20.01 -4.02
N PRO A 276 3.20 -20.27 -3.62
CA PRO A 276 3.70 -21.65 -3.51
C PRO A 276 3.03 -22.38 -2.33
N ARG A 277 2.99 -23.71 -2.43
CA ARG A 277 2.54 -24.62 -1.37
C ARG A 277 3.74 -25.38 -0.82
N GLY A 278 3.56 -26.08 0.31
CA GLY A 278 4.68 -26.76 1.00
C GLY A 278 5.42 -27.80 0.14
N ASP A 279 4.79 -28.34 -0.89
CA ASP A 279 5.36 -29.26 -1.88
C ASP A 279 6.15 -28.61 -3.00
N TYR A 280 6.10 -27.27 -3.11
CA TYR A 280 6.87 -26.53 -4.09
C TYR A 280 8.39 -26.75 -3.91
N VAL A 281 9.10 -27.00 -5.02
CA VAL A 281 10.56 -27.18 -5.05
C VAL A 281 11.20 -25.96 -5.70
N PHE A 282 12.10 -25.30 -4.96
CA PHE A 282 12.85 -24.16 -5.47
C PHE A 282 13.80 -24.59 -6.59
N SER A 283 13.96 -23.75 -7.59
CA SER A 283 14.87 -23.96 -8.72
C SER A 283 15.65 -22.68 -9.02
N PRO A 284 16.87 -22.81 -9.58
CA PRO A 284 17.63 -21.65 -10.05
C PRO A 284 16.80 -20.79 -11.00
N ARG A 285 16.96 -19.46 -10.90
CA ARG A 285 16.22 -18.42 -11.64
C ARG A 285 14.77 -18.23 -11.25
N ASP A 286 14.24 -18.96 -10.27
CA ASP A 286 12.96 -18.58 -9.68
C ASP A 286 13.08 -17.19 -9.06
N ARG A 287 12.05 -16.36 -9.25
CA ARG A 287 11.95 -15.08 -8.57
C ARG A 287 11.02 -15.22 -7.39
N ILE A 288 11.53 -14.93 -6.21
CA ILE A 288 10.85 -15.16 -4.94
C ILE A 288 10.56 -13.81 -4.31
N VAL A 289 9.31 -13.61 -3.91
CA VAL A 289 8.91 -12.51 -3.04
C VAL A 289 8.75 -13.07 -1.63
N LEU A 290 9.49 -12.49 -0.68
CA LEU A 290 9.48 -12.86 0.73
C LEU A 290 8.99 -11.68 1.55
N ILE A 291 8.31 -11.96 2.66
CA ILE A 291 8.17 -11.02 3.77
C ILE A 291 9.06 -11.51 4.91
N VAL A 292 9.89 -10.62 5.46
CA VAL A 292 10.94 -10.94 6.42
C VAL A 292 10.85 -10.00 7.62
N LYS A 293 11.17 -10.51 8.81
CA LYS A 293 11.40 -9.66 9.98
C LYS A 293 12.75 -8.96 9.83
N LYS A 294 12.83 -7.72 10.33
CA LYS A 294 14.08 -6.96 10.38
C LYS A 294 15.20 -7.78 11.06
N GLY A 295 16.38 -7.81 10.45
CA GLY A 295 17.55 -8.55 10.91
C GLY A 295 17.69 -9.96 10.32
N ALA A 296 16.70 -10.44 9.56
CA ALA A 296 16.75 -11.75 8.89
C ALA A 296 17.45 -11.70 7.52
N GLU A 297 17.87 -10.52 7.06
CA GLU A 297 18.32 -10.30 5.68
C GLU A 297 19.56 -11.16 5.36
N ILE A 298 20.51 -11.26 6.30
CA ILE A 298 21.73 -12.06 6.15
C ILE A 298 21.42 -13.56 6.01
N GLU A 299 20.45 -14.07 6.78
CA GLU A 299 20.06 -15.48 6.69
C GLU A 299 19.39 -15.77 5.35
N ILE A 300 18.57 -14.85 4.85
CA ILE A 300 17.92 -14.94 3.54
C ILE A 300 18.94 -14.90 2.41
N GLU A 301 19.88 -13.97 2.42
CA GLU A 301 20.96 -13.91 1.43
C GLU A 301 21.78 -15.22 1.42
N ARG A 302 22.06 -15.81 2.60
CA ARG A 302 22.77 -17.09 2.69
C ARG A 302 21.98 -18.24 2.06
N LEU A 303 20.66 -18.28 2.24
CA LEU A 303 19.80 -19.34 1.73
C LEU A 303 19.62 -19.27 0.21
N PHE A 304 19.40 -18.06 -0.31
CA PHE A 304 19.10 -17.83 -1.73
C PHE A 304 20.34 -17.54 -2.59
N GLY A 305 21.48 -17.30 -1.93
CA GLY A 305 22.77 -17.00 -2.56
C GLY A 305 22.85 -15.55 -3.05
N GLY A 306 23.95 -14.86 -2.72
CA GLY A 306 24.26 -13.56 -3.31
C GLY A 306 24.60 -13.67 -4.81
N PRO A 307 24.63 -12.54 -5.55
CA PRO A 307 24.90 -12.56 -6.98
C PRO A 307 26.37 -12.96 -7.18
N GLN A 308 26.64 -13.60 -8.30
CA GLN A 308 27.97 -13.56 -8.90
C GLN A 308 28.15 -12.23 -9.62
#